data_AF-A0A2H4UFA7-F1
#
_entry.id   AF-A0A2H4UFA7-F1
#
_cell.length_a   1.000
_cell.length_b   1.000
_cell.length_c   1.000
_cell.angle_alpha   90.00
_cell.angle_beta   90.00
_cell.angle_gamma   90.00
#
_symmetry.space_group_name_H-M   'P 1'
#
loop_
_entity.id
_entity.type
_entity.pdbx_description
1 polymer ?
#
loop_
_entity_poly.entity_id
_entity_poly.type
_entity_poly.pdbx_seq_one_letter_code
_entity_poly.pdbx_strand_id
1 'polypeptide(L)' 'MITDKKAEELEQRGLWRRAAARWQELLLNYLQEDDRICIQRRIQHCLKRAKMKSQRATSPQLLASQSMTTCGSAVGE' A
#
# COMPACT_ATOMS: atom_id res chain seq x y z
N MET A 1 20.84 15.23 5.25
CA MET A 1 20.03 14.01 5.08
C MET A 1 19.16 13.86 6.32
N ILE A 2 17.83 13.81 6.17
CA ILE A 2 16.93 13.58 7.31
C ILE A 2 16.93 12.10 7.72
N THR A 3 17.12 11.87 9.01
CA THR A 3 17.08 10.55 9.64
C THR A 3 16.03 10.57 10.73
N ASP A 4 15.06 9.65 10.66
CA ASP A 4 14.06 9.45 11.69
C ASP A 4 14.03 7.96 12.02
N LYS A 5 14.48 7.62 13.23
CA LYS A 5 14.61 6.23 13.68
C LYS A 5 13.30 5.46 13.55
N LYS A 6 12.16 6.12 13.79
CA LYS A 6 10.85 5.47 13.80
C LYS A 6 10.37 5.20 12.38
N ALA A 7 10.58 6.15 11.46
CA ALA A 7 10.28 5.97 10.05
C ALA A 7 11.17 4.88 9.42
N GLU A 8 12.46 4.85 9.76
CA GLU A 8 13.37 3.80 9.29
C GLU A 8 12.99 2.41 9.82
N GLU A 9 12.61 2.29 11.09
CA GLU A 9 12.11 1.01 11.63
C GLU A 9 10.83 0.55 10.90
N LEU A 10 9.92 1.46 10.57
CA LEU A 10 8.73 1.15 9.81
C LEU A 10 9.04 0.69 8.37
N GLU A 11 10.06 1.30 7.73
CA GLU A 11 10.56 0.85 6.41
C GLU A 11 11.16 -0.56 6.51
N GLN A 12 11.99 -0.83 7.52
CA GLN A 12 12.61 -2.16 7.74
C GLN A 12 11.56 -3.24 8.02
N ARG A 13 10.51 -2.91 8.77
CA ARG A 13 9.38 -3.82 9.04
C ARG A 13 8.46 -4.01 7.84
N GLY A 14 8.69 -3.29 6.73
CA GLY A 14 7.84 -3.34 5.53
C GLY A 14 6.48 -2.67 5.72
N LEU A 15 6.31 -1.85 6.77
CA LEU A 15 5.10 -1.10 7.07
C LEU A 15 5.09 0.23 6.30
N TRP A 16 5.18 0.13 4.98
CA TRP A 16 5.38 1.26 4.07
C TRP A 16 4.33 2.38 4.20
N ARG A 17 3.05 2.05 4.45
CA ARG A 17 2.00 3.07 4.68
C ARG A 17 2.23 3.86 5.97
N ARG A 18 2.64 3.18 7.04
CA ARG A 18 2.90 3.82 8.34
C ARG A 18 4.18 4.66 8.27
N ALA A 19 5.20 4.17 7.57
CA ALA A 19 6.41 4.94 7.29
C ALA A 19 6.07 6.24 6.55
N ALA A 20 5.25 6.16 5.49
CA ALA A 20 4.82 7.35 4.73
C ALA A 20 4.07 8.36 5.60
N ALA A 21 3.16 7.92 6.47
CA ALA A 21 2.45 8.80 7.41
C ALA A 21 3.43 9.51 8.36
N ARG A 22 4.44 8.79 8.85
CA ARG A 22 5.46 9.40 9.75
C ARG A 22 6.31 10.43 9.03
N TRP A 23 6.69 10.14 7.78
CA TRP A 23 7.36 11.10 6.91
C TRP A 23 6.49 12.34 6.61
N GLN A 24 5.16 12.20 6.50
CA GLN A 24 4.25 13.35 6.36
C GLN A 24 4.20 14.23 7.60
N GLU A 25 4.21 13.64 8.80
CA GLU A 25 4.30 14.42 10.05
C GLU A 25 5.61 15.23 10.12
N LEU A 26 6.73 14.62 9.70
CA LEU A 26 8.01 15.32 9.60
C LEU A 26 7.97 16.45 8.57
N LEU A 27 7.30 16.25 7.43
CA LEU A 27 7.15 17.29 6.41
C LEU A 27 6.42 18.54 6.92
N LEU A 28 5.48 18.37 7.86
CA LEU A 28 4.75 19.46 8.49
C LEU A 28 5.59 20.20 9.54
N ASN A 29 6.55 19.50 10.17
CA ASN A 29 7.37 20.04 11.26
C ASN A 29 8.69 20.67 10.79
N TYR A 30 9.18 20.33 9.59
CA TYR A 30 10.42 20.87 9.03
C TYR A 30 10.14 22.08 8.10
N LEU A 31 10.80 23.21 8.38
CA LEU A 31 10.65 24.49 7.66
C LEU A 31 11.65 24.67 6.50
N GLN A 32 12.70 23.84 6.40
CA GLN A 32 13.73 23.95 5.37
C GLN A 32 13.27 23.33 4.04
N GLU A 33 13.34 24.09 2.94
CA GLU A 33 12.84 23.66 1.63
C GLU A 33 13.58 22.42 1.07
N ASP A 34 14.92 22.37 1.20
CA ASP A 34 15.74 21.22 0.80
C ASP A 34 15.33 19.92 1.50
N ASP A 35 15.02 20.03 2.79
CA ASP A 35 14.56 18.93 3.62
C ASP A 35 13.16 18.46 3.24
N ARG A 36 12.27 19.40 2.91
CA ARG A 36 10.90 19.08 2.44
C ARG A 36 10.93 18.29 1.13
N ILE A 37 11.79 18.67 0.18
CA ILE A 37 11.94 17.93 -1.08
C ILE A 37 12.45 16.51 -0.83
N CYS A 38 13.44 16.35 0.06
CA CYS A 38 13.96 15.03 0.44
C CYS A 38 12.87 14.15 1.07
N ILE A 39 12.10 14.70 2.02
CA ILE A 39 11.00 13.98 2.67
C ILE A 39 9.92 13.60 1.66
N GLN A 40 9.52 14.51 0.77
CA GLN A 40 8.51 14.23 -0.25
C GLN A 40 8.90 13.08 -1.18
N ARG A 41 10.15 13.06 -1.66
CA ARG A 41 10.66 11.94 -2.47
C ARG A 41 10.56 10.61 -1.72
N ARG A 42 10.85 10.62 -0.41
CA ARG A 42 10.81 9.44 0.46
C ARG A 42 9.38 8.94 0.71
N ILE A 43 8.42 9.85 0.91
CA ILE A 43 6.99 9.53 1.01
C ILE A 43 6.53 8.83 -0.27
N GLN A 44 6.84 9.39 -1.44
CA GLN A 44 6.47 8.80 -2.72
C GLN A 44 7.07 7.40 -2.90
N HIS A 45 8.32 7.20 -2.50
CA HIS A 45 8.97 5.89 -2.55
C HIS A 45 8.27 4.86 -1.64
N CYS A 46 7.94 5.24 -0.40
CA CYS A 46 7.20 4.40 0.54
C CYS A 46 5.82 4.01 -0.03
N LEU A 47 5.06 4.98 -0.56
CA LEU A 47 3.74 4.72 -1.15
C LEU A 47 3.80 3.78 -2.37
N LYS A 48 4.81 3.95 -3.22
CA LYS A 48 5.03 3.07 -4.38
C LYS A 48 5.30 1.62 -3.94
N ARG A 49 6.17 1.43 -2.93
CA ARG A 49 6.42 0.09 -2.35
C ARG A 49 5.19 -0.49 -1.66
N ALA A 50 4.41 0.34 -0.96
CA ALA A 50 3.16 -0.07 -0.34
C ALA A 50 2.16 -0.61 -1.38
N LYS A 51 2.02 0.09 -2.51
CA LYS A 51 1.13 -0.31 -3.62
C LYS A 51 1.59 -1.64 -4.26
N MET A 52 2.89 -1.78 -4.54
CA MET A 52 3.47 -3.02 -5.08
C MET A 52 3.30 -4.22 -4.14
N LYS A 53 3.50 -4.03 -2.83
CA LYS A 53 3.29 -5.10 -1.83
C LYS A 53 1.80 -5.47 -1.72
N SER A 54 0.90 -4.49 -1.83
CA SER A 54 -0.54 -4.73 -1.82
C SER A 54 -0.98 -5.57 -3.01
N GLN A 55 -0.41 -5.36 -4.21
CA GLN A 55 -0.73 -6.18 -5.38
C GLN A 55 -0.24 -7.63 -5.25
N ARG A 56 0.81 -7.89 -4.46
CA ARG A 56 1.24 -9.27 -4.15
C ARG A 56 0.33 -9.95 -3.11
N ALA A 57 -0.38 -9.18 -2.29
CA ALA A 57 -1.35 -9.70 -1.32
C ALA A 57 -2.75 -9.90 -1.92
N THR A 58 -3.07 -9.23 -3.03
CA THR A 58 -4.32 -9.44 -3.77
C THR A 58 -4.13 -10.44 -4.91
N SER A 59 -3.91 -11.71 -4.56
CA SER A 59 -4.33 -12.81 -5.43
C SER A 59 -5.08 -13.86 -4.59
N PRO A 60 -6.35 -13.63 -4.24
CA PRO A 60 -7.31 -14.70 -4.23
C PRO A 60 -7.71 -14.97 -5.68
N GLN A 61 -7.12 -16.02 -6.21
CA GLN A 61 -7.50 -16.76 -7.40
C GLN A 61 -8.92 -17.32 -7.21
N LEU A 62 -9.96 -16.47 -7.17
CA LEU A 62 -11.32 -16.92 -6.83
C LEU A 62 -12.44 -16.00 -7.35
N LEU A 63 -12.38 -15.64 -8.64
CA LEU A 63 -13.60 -15.37 -9.41
C LEU A 63 -13.51 -15.92 -10.83
N ALA A 64 -13.04 -17.16 -10.93
CA ALA A 64 -13.06 -17.94 -12.16
C ALA A 64 -13.56 -19.37 -11.87
N SER A 65 -14.62 -19.53 -11.07
CA SER A 65 -15.17 -20.87 -10.77
C SER A 65 -16.61 -20.85 -10.22
N GLN A 66 -17.57 -20.17 -10.85
CA GLN A 66 -18.99 -20.54 -10.70
C GLN A 66 -19.74 -20.38 -12.03
N SER A 67 -19.26 -21.07 -13.05
CA SER A 67 -20.10 -21.58 -14.13
C SER A 67 -20.45 -23.01 -13.76
N MET A 68 -21.58 -23.23 -13.08
CA MET A 68 -22.32 -24.51 -13.02
C MET A 68 -23.55 -24.34 -12.13
N THR A 69 -24.62 -23.78 -12.69
CA THR A 69 -25.98 -24.15 -12.29
C THR A 69 -26.72 -24.65 -13.53
N THR A 70 -26.31 -25.82 -14.00
CA THR A 70 -27.21 -26.68 -14.77
C THR A 70 -27.99 -27.53 -13.77
N CYS A 71 -29.15 -27.05 -13.38
CA CYS A 71 -30.30 -27.86 -13.01
C CYS A 71 -31.48 -27.14 -13.67
N GLY A 72 -32.15 -27.70 -14.66
CA GLY A 72 -32.72 -29.03 -14.67
C GLY A 72 -34.21 -28.79 -14.89
N SER A 73 -34.66 -29.17 -16.07
CA SER A 73 -36.01 -29.18 -16.61
C SER A 73 -37.15 -29.21 -15.58
N ALA A 74 -38.19 -28.40 -15.81
CA ALA A 74 -39.56 -28.75 -15.45
C ALA A 74 -40.45 -28.48 -16.66
N VAL A 75 -40.95 -29.57 -17.23
CA VAL A 75 -42.03 -29.65 -18.21
C VAL A 75 -43.35 -29.73 -17.43
N GLY A 76 -44.45 -29.22 -18.00
CA GLY A 76 -45.84 -29.38 -17.51
C GLY A 76 -46.37 -28.15 -16.78
N GLU A 77 -47.52 -27.57 -17.11
CA GLU A 77 -48.70 -28.03 -17.88
C GLU A 77 -49.21 -26.93 -18.83
#